data_AF-A0A1I8JH54-F1
#
_entry.id   AF-A0A1I8JH54-F1
#
_cell.length_a   1.000
_cell.length_b   1.000
_cell.length_c   1.000
_cell.angle_alpha   90.00
_cell.angle_beta   90.00
_cell.angle_gamma   90.00
#
_symmetry.space_group_name_H-M   'P 1'
#
loop_
_entity.id
_entity.type
_entity.pdbx_description
1 polymer ?
#
loop_
_entity_poly.entity_id
_entity_poly.type
_entity_poly.pdbx_seq_one_letter_code
_entity_poly.pdbx_strand_id
1 'polypeptide(L)'
;DTTSTAITISAMTEEEQAALLKSLEKIDEQSSKKERSEEAKRVDVENERRDVRFIARLKETMNNIRKEEIVIQTRFNNARELCTADVPDDEESMRTQYINLDFFIADVEVLGCLAKKKQAEVFAKYKNKFGLTTEETARRLDTPVKFGQRLFTFHGLLTKFPNILFSGYSMETLLTFKKTIEKEAFNDENFRCKLETEFTIIWEGEDEDERSLLEETEEKMETFV
;
A
#
# COMPACT_ATOMS: atom_id res chain seq x y z
N ASP A 1 -51.01 -0.52 23.96
CA ASP A 1 -51.76 -1.19 25.04
C ASP A 1 -50.80 -1.94 25.98
N THR A 2 -49.75 -1.27 26.45
CA THR A 2 -48.67 -1.85 27.28
C THR A 2 -49.11 -2.16 28.71
N THR A 3 -50.13 -1.46 29.19
CA THR A 3 -50.76 -1.65 30.51
C THR A 3 -51.49 -2.98 30.59
N SER A 4 -52.17 -3.40 29.51
CA SER A 4 -52.89 -4.68 29.43
C SER A 4 -51.94 -5.88 29.45
N THR A 5 -50.81 -5.80 28.74
CA THR A 5 -49.79 -6.88 28.71
C THR A 5 -49.05 -7.01 30.04
N ALA A 6 -48.72 -5.91 30.71
CA ALA A 6 -48.06 -5.93 32.02
C ALA A 6 -48.94 -6.54 33.12
N ILE A 7 -50.23 -6.19 33.15
CA ILE A 7 -51.21 -6.75 34.11
C ILE A 7 -51.36 -8.27 33.89
N THR A 8 -51.38 -8.71 32.63
CA THR A 8 -51.50 -10.13 32.27
C THR A 8 -50.25 -10.91 32.69
N ILE A 9 -49.05 -10.35 32.50
CA ILE A 9 -47.78 -10.99 32.92
C ILE A 9 -47.70 -11.10 34.44
N SER A 10 -48.08 -10.06 35.19
CA SER A 10 -48.08 -10.11 36.66
C SER A 10 -49.09 -11.08 37.27
N ALA A 11 -50.11 -11.49 36.51
CA ALA A 11 -51.09 -12.49 36.93
C ALA A 11 -50.68 -13.94 36.59
N MET A 12 -49.59 -14.13 35.86
CA MET A 12 -49.03 -15.46 35.55
C MET A 12 -48.34 -16.05 36.78
N THR A 13 -48.29 -17.38 36.84
CA THR A 13 -47.54 -18.09 37.89
C THR A 13 -46.04 -17.83 37.75
N GLU A 14 -45.28 -17.96 38.83
CA GLU A 14 -43.82 -17.75 38.80
C GLU A 14 -43.11 -18.67 37.78
N GLU A 15 -43.62 -19.88 37.58
CA GLU A 15 -43.11 -20.85 36.59
C GLU A 15 -43.34 -20.36 35.15
N GLU A 16 -44.52 -19.79 34.86
CA GLU A 16 -44.86 -19.25 33.55
C GLU A 16 -44.10 -17.95 33.26
N GLN A 17 -43.91 -17.09 34.26
CA GLN A 17 -43.08 -15.90 34.16
C GLN A 17 -41.61 -16.26 33.89
N ALA A 18 -41.07 -17.26 34.59
CA ALA A 18 -39.71 -17.74 34.37
C ALA A 18 -39.53 -18.37 32.98
N ALA A 19 -40.51 -19.12 32.48
CA ALA A 19 -40.50 -19.68 31.13
C ALA A 19 -40.56 -18.59 30.04
N LEU A 20 -41.36 -17.53 30.26
CA LEU A 20 -41.43 -16.38 29.38
C LEU A 20 -40.11 -15.60 29.38
N LEU A 21 -39.52 -15.34 30.55
CA LEU A 21 -38.24 -14.63 30.68
C LEU A 21 -37.12 -15.37 29.94
N LYS A 22 -37.03 -16.69 30.14
CA LYS A 22 -36.06 -17.55 29.45
C LYS A 22 -36.25 -17.57 27.93
N SER A 23 -37.49 -17.44 27.46
CA SER A 23 -37.81 -17.35 26.04
C SER A 23 -37.42 -15.98 25.47
N LEU A 24 -37.62 -14.90 26.23
CA LEU A 24 -37.20 -13.54 25.85
C LEU A 24 -35.67 -13.40 25.83
N GLU A 25 -34.96 -13.93 26.82
CA GLU A 25 -33.49 -13.98 26.84
C GLU A 25 -32.95 -14.73 25.62
N LYS A 26 -33.59 -15.85 25.24
CA LYS A 26 -33.21 -16.61 24.05
C LYS A 26 -33.47 -15.84 22.75
N ILE A 27 -34.56 -15.07 22.68
CA ILE A 27 -34.86 -14.20 21.54
C ILE A 27 -33.84 -13.06 21.45
N ASP A 28 -33.50 -12.44 22.57
CA ASP A 28 -32.54 -11.34 22.63
C ASP A 28 -31.12 -11.80 22.23
N GLU A 29 -30.69 -12.96 22.74
CA GLU A 29 -29.44 -13.60 22.30
C GLU A 29 -29.42 -13.91 20.79
N GLN A 30 -30.54 -14.41 20.25
CA GLN A 30 -30.64 -14.72 18.83
C GLN A 30 -30.65 -13.45 17.98
N SER A 31 -31.31 -12.39 18.43
CA SER A 31 -31.34 -11.09 17.77
C SER A 31 -29.94 -10.47 17.74
N SER A 32 -29.26 -10.43 18.88
CA SER A 32 -27.87 -9.97 19.00
C SER A 32 -26.89 -10.76 18.10
N LYS A 33 -27.02 -12.09 18.04
CA LYS A 33 -26.23 -12.94 17.14
C LYS A 33 -26.50 -12.62 15.67
N LYS A 34 -27.77 -12.37 15.32
CA LYS A 34 -28.18 -12.03 13.95
C LYS A 34 -27.65 -10.65 13.53
N GLU A 35 -27.79 -9.64 14.38
CA GLU A 35 -27.26 -8.29 14.13
C GLU A 35 -25.74 -8.30 13.94
N ARG A 36 -25.00 -9.01 14.81
CA ARG A 36 -23.54 -9.17 14.65
C ARG A 36 -23.16 -9.88 13.35
N SER A 37 -23.94 -10.87 12.94
CA SER A 37 -23.71 -11.57 11.66
C SER A 37 -24.03 -10.70 10.45
N GLU A 38 -25.09 -9.89 10.50
CA GLU A 38 -25.45 -8.97 9.43
C GLU A 38 -24.45 -7.83 9.30
N GLU A 39 -23.96 -7.28 10.42
CA GLU A 39 -22.92 -6.26 10.42
C GLU A 39 -21.58 -6.82 9.89
N ALA A 40 -21.19 -8.03 10.30
CA ALA A 40 -20.02 -8.71 9.75
C ALA A 40 -20.14 -8.89 8.22
N LYS A 41 -21.31 -9.32 7.73
CA LYS A 41 -21.55 -9.45 6.28
C LYS A 41 -21.47 -8.12 5.54
N ARG A 42 -21.93 -7.02 6.14
CA ARG A 42 -21.83 -5.68 5.53
C ARG A 42 -20.37 -5.23 5.41
N VAL A 43 -19.59 -5.42 6.47
CA VAL A 43 -18.15 -5.13 6.49
C VAL A 43 -17.41 -5.98 5.46
N ASP A 44 -17.76 -7.27 5.34
CA ASP A 44 -17.16 -8.16 4.34
C ASP A 44 -17.45 -7.67 2.90
N VAL A 45 -18.69 -7.29 2.59
CA VAL A 45 -19.05 -6.75 1.26
C VAL A 45 -18.33 -5.43 0.97
N GLU A 46 -18.14 -4.56 1.96
CA GLU A 46 -17.41 -3.30 1.78
C GLU A 46 -15.92 -3.55 1.51
N ASN A 47 -15.31 -4.49 2.25
CA ASN A 47 -13.93 -4.91 2.04
C ASN A 47 -13.74 -5.54 0.65
N GLU A 48 -14.64 -6.41 0.21
CA GLU A 48 -14.61 -6.97 -1.14
C GLU A 48 -14.69 -5.89 -2.21
N ARG A 49 -15.57 -4.89 -2.04
CA ARG A 49 -15.65 -3.75 -2.97
C ARG A 49 -14.37 -2.93 -2.99
N ARG A 50 -13.72 -2.73 -1.83
CA ARG A 50 -12.45 -2.03 -1.74
C ARG A 50 -11.34 -2.77 -2.48
N ASP A 51 -11.26 -4.08 -2.30
CA ASP A 51 -10.32 -4.98 -2.98
C ASP A 51 -10.48 -4.95 -4.49
N VAL A 52 -11.73 -5.06 -4.98
CA VAL A 52 -12.05 -4.99 -6.42
C VAL A 52 -11.63 -3.65 -7.01
N ARG A 53 -11.92 -2.54 -6.34
CA ARG A 53 -11.51 -1.20 -6.80
C ARG A 53 -9.99 -1.05 -6.84
N PHE A 54 -9.30 -1.56 -5.82
CA PHE A 54 -7.84 -1.51 -5.77
C PHE A 54 -7.23 -2.29 -6.94
N ILE A 55 -7.68 -3.52 -7.17
CA ILE A 55 -7.18 -4.35 -8.28
C ILE A 55 -7.45 -3.71 -9.64
N ALA A 56 -8.65 -3.15 -9.85
CA ALA A 56 -8.98 -2.47 -11.10
C ALA A 56 -8.01 -1.31 -11.39
N ARG A 57 -7.73 -0.47 -10.39
CA ARG A 57 -6.77 0.64 -10.52
C ARG A 57 -5.35 0.15 -10.70
N LEU A 58 -4.93 -0.87 -9.96
CA LEU A 58 -3.60 -1.45 -10.10
C LEU A 58 -3.38 -1.98 -11.53
N LYS A 59 -4.36 -2.71 -12.08
CA LYS A 59 -4.32 -3.19 -13.48
C LYS A 59 -4.22 -2.03 -14.47
N GLU A 60 -5.02 -0.98 -14.27
CA GLU A 60 -4.97 0.22 -15.10
C GLU A 60 -3.58 0.86 -15.08
N THR A 61 -2.99 1.07 -13.90
CA THR A 61 -1.64 1.63 -13.78
C THR A 61 -0.60 0.73 -14.46
N MET A 62 -0.62 -0.58 -14.21
CA MET A 62 0.31 -1.52 -14.84
C MET A 62 0.14 -1.57 -16.37
N ASN A 63 -1.07 -1.29 -16.88
CA ASN A 63 -1.33 -1.24 -18.32
C ASN A 63 -0.81 0.03 -18.98
N ASN A 64 -0.67 1.12 -18.22
CA ASN A 64 -0.19 2.40 -18.74
C ASN A 64 1.34 2.43 -18.91
N ILE A 65 2.07 1.48 -18.34
CA ILE A 65 3.51 1.36 -18.53
C ILE A 65 3.79 0.89 -19.97
N ARG A 66 4.45 1.75 -20.77
CA ARG A 66 4.67 1.52 -22.20
C ARG A 66 6.01 0.81 -22.45
N LYS A 67 6.01 -0.14 -23.37
CA LYS A 67 7.24 -0.76 -23.96
C LYS A 67 8.24 -1.35 -22.97
N GLU A 68 7.80 -1.74 -21.78
CA GLU A 68 8.72 -2.25 -20.75
C GLU A 68 9.78 -1.20 -20.32
N GLU A 69 9.51 0.08 -20.59
CA GLU A 69 10.35 1.21 -20.27
C GLU A 69 9.61 2.13 -19.31
N ILE A 70 10.31 2.59 -18.28
CA ILE A 70 9.80 3.52 -17.29
C ILE A 70 10.73 4.70 -17.25
N VAL A 71 10.26 5.82 -17.75
CA VAL A 71 10.96 7.10 -17.66
C VAL A 71 10.61 7.72 -16.32
N ILE A 72 11.62 7.91 -15.47
CA ILE A 72 11.51 8.70 -14.24
C ILE A 72 12.16 10.04 -14.53
N GLN A 73 11.34 11.10 -14.60
CA GLN A 73 11.83 12.46 -14.80
C GLN A 73 12.24 13.04 -13.45
N THR A 74 13.53 12.98 -13.13
CA THR A 74 14.00 13.36 -11.80
C THR A 74 14.08 14.87 -11.69
N ARG A 75 13.02 15.50 -11.17
CA ARG A 75 12.92 16.96 -10.98
C ARG A 75 13.29 17.42 -9.57
N PHE A 76 14.03 16.63 -8.77
CA PHE A 76 14.26 16.99 -7.35
C PHE A 76 14.91 18.36 -7.17
N ASN A 77 15.83 18.76 -8.06
CA ASN A 77 16.42 20.11 -8.03
C ASN A 77 15.39 21.20 -8.37
N ASN A 78 14.43 20.90 -9.26
CA ASN A 78 13.31 21.78 -9.62
C ASN A 78 12.10 21.63 -8.68
N ALA A 79 12.14 20.70 -7.71
CA ALA A 79 11.04 20.42 -6.81
C ALA A 79 10.77 21.59 -5.87
N ARG A 80 11.83 22.27 -5.44
CA ARG A 80 11.70 23.49 -4.63
C ARG A 80 10.93 24.54 -5.42
N GLU A 81 11.37 24.84 -6.64
CA GLU A 81 10.74 25.85 -7.49
C GLU A 81 9.28 25.50 -7.78
N LEU A 82 9.00 24.25 -8.15
CA LEU A 82 7.63 23.79 -8.41
C LEU A 82 6.73 23.90 -7.16
N CYS A 83 7.25 23.54 -5.97
CA CYS A 83 6.48 23.59 -4.73
C CYS A 83 6.32 25.00 -4.15
N THR A 84 7.22 25.93 -4.48
CA THR A 84 7.22 27.30 -3.92
C THR A 84 6.85 28.37 -4.94
N ALA A 85 6.63 28.01 -6.20
CA ALA A 85 6.16 28.93 -7.22
C ALA A 85 4.78 29.47 -6.85
N ASP A 86 4.57 30.76 -7.12
CA ASP A 86 3.24 31.36 -7.01
C ASP A 86 2.28 30.67 -7.99
N VAL A 87 1.00 30.62 -7.62
CA VAL A 87 -0.06 30.14 -8.51
C VAL A 87 -0.31 31.23 -9.57
N PRO A 88 -0.18 30.94 -10.88
CA PRO A 88 -0.45 31.90 -11.94
C PRO A 88 -1.91 32.40 -11.92
N ASP A 89 -2.16 33.58 -12.47
CA ASP A 89 -3.52 34.16 -12.53
C ASP A 89 -4.35 33.67 -13.74
N ASP A 90 -3.75 32.98 -14.70
CA ASP A 90 -4.41 32.48 -15.91
C ASP A 90 -4.71 30.97 -15.86
N GLU A 91 -5.87 30.58 -16.39
CA GLU A 91 -6.38 29.21 -16.35
C GLU A 91 -5.45 28.19 -17.02
N GLU A 92 -4.83 28.56 -18.15
CA GLU A 92 -3.95 27.66 -18.91
C GLU A 92 -2.68 27.33 -18.13
N SER A 93 -2.06 28.33 -17.51
CA SER A 93 -0.88 28.15 -16.66
C SER A 93 -1.22 27.43 -15.37
N MET A 94 -2.36 27.70 -14.73
CA MET A 94 -2.85 26.93 -13.57
C MET A 94 -3.00 25.45 -13.91
N ARG A 95 -3.64 25.14 -15.05
CA ARG A 95 -3.83 23.76 -15.51
C ARG A 95 -2.49 23.06 -15.78
N THR A 96 -1.56 23.78 -16.39
CA THR A 96 -0.21 23.27 -16.67
C THR A 96 0.57 23.01 -15.38
N GLN A 97 0.51 23.94 -14.42
CA GLN A 97 1.13 23.78 -13.10
C GLN A 97 0.55 22.58 -12.35
N TYR A 98 -0.78 22.40 -12.36
CA TYR A 98 -1.44 21.25 -11.73
C TYR A 98 -0.99 19.91 -12.33
N ILE A 99 -0.97 19.79 -13.67
CA ILE A 99 -0.52 18.57 -14.35
C ILE A 99 0.95 18.27 -14.02
N ASN A 100 1.81 19.29 -13.98
CA ASN A 100 3.21 19.13 -13.61
C ASN A 100 3.38 18.65 -12.15
N LEU A 101 2.56 19.16 -11.22
CA LEU A 101 2.55 18.71 -9.83
C LEU A 101 2.07 17.26 -9.71
N ASP A 102 1.05 16.85 -10.46
CA ASP A 102 0.56 15.46 -10.46
C ASP A 102 1.66 14.48 -10.90
N PHE A 103 2.39 14.79 -11.98
CA PHE A 103 3.53 13.98 -12.42
C PHE A 103 4.64 13.94 -11.37
N PHE A 104 4.98 15.10 -10.79
CA PHE A 104 6.00 15.18 -9.75
C PHE A 104 5.66 14.33 -8.51
N ILE A 105 4.40 14.35 -8.05
CA ILE A 105 3.95 13.54 -6.92
C ILE A 105 4.10 12.04 -7.25
N ALA A 106 3.68 11.61 -8.44
CA ALA A 106 3.80 10.22 -8.87
C ALA A 106 5.27 9.75 -8.89
N ASP A 107 6.18 10.58 -9.41
CA ASP A 107 7.62 10.28 -9.43
C ASP A 107 8.18 10.14 -8.01
N VAL A 108 7.81 11.04 -7.08
CA VAL A 108 8.22 10.96 -5.67
C VAL A 108 7.72 9.67 -5.01
N GLU A 109 6.49 9.24 -5.30
CA GLU A 109 5.92 7.99 -4.77
C GLU A 109 6.69 6.77 -5.27
N VAL A 110 7.00 6.71 -6.57
CA VAL A 110 7.82 5.64 -7.17
C VAL A 110 9.22 5.63 -6.55
N LEU A 111 9.85 6.79 -6.38
CA LEU A 111 11.18 6.91 -5.77
C LEU A 111 11.18 6.49 -4.30
N GLY A 112 10.14 6.87 -3.54
CA GLY A 112 9.93 6.38 -2.19
C GLY A 112 9.79 4.86 -2.14
N CYS A 113 9.07 4.27 -3.09
CA CYS A 113 8.89 2.82 -3.19
C CYS A 113 10.21 2.11 -3.55
N LEU A 114 11.00 2.66 -4.50
CA LEU A 114 12.34 2.18 -4.85
C LEU A 114 13.31 2.22 -3.67
N ALA A 115 13.31 3.31 -2.89
CA ALA A 115 14.11 3.41 -1.68
C ALA A 115 13.69 2.36 -0.64
N LYS A 116 12.38 2.12 -0.47
CA LYS A 116 11.86 1.05 0.40
C LYS A 116 12.22 -0.34 -0.10
N LYS A 117 12.20 -0.59 -1.40
CA LYS A 117 12.72 -1.83 -2.01
C LYS A 117 14.17 -2.04 -1.60
N LYS A 118 15.02 -1.02 -1.73
CA LYS A 118 16.43 -1.14 -1.37
C LYS A 118 16.62 -1.42 0.13
N GLN A 119 15.86 -0.74 0.98
CA GLN A 119 15.86 -1.00 2.43
C GLN A 119 15.47 -2.46 2.74
N ALA A 120 14.44 -2.98 2.07
CA ALA A 120 13.98 -4.35 2.22
C ALA A 120 14.99 -5.39 1.71
N GLU A 121 15.67 -5.12 0.59
CA GLU A 121 16.76 -5.94 0.07
C GLU A 121 17.94 -6.03 1.05
N VAL A 122 18.37 -4.89 1.60
CA VAL A 122 19.45 -4.84 2.60
C VAL A 122 19.06 -5.66 3.82
N PHE A 123 17.85 -5.46 4.34
CA PHE A 123 17.32 -6.21 5.47
C PHE A 123 17.33 -7.73 5.21
N ALA A 124 16.80 -8.17 4.07
CA ALA A 124 16.74 -9.59 3.70
C ALA A 124 18.13 -10.19 3.48
N LYS A 125 19.04 -9.49 2.77
CA LYS A 125 20.42 -9.93 2.58
C LYS A 125 21.16 -10.07 3.91
N TYR A 126 21.01 -9.10 4.82
CA TYR A 126 21.63 -9.15 6.14
C TYR A 126 21.12 -10.35 6.94
N LYS A 127 19.79 -10.51 7.02
CA LYS A 127 19.15 -11.65 7.70
C LYS A 127 19.67 -12.99 7.19
N ASN A 128 19.70 -13.17 5.86
CA ASN A 128 20.07 -14.44 5.22
C ASN A 128 21.58 -14.71 5.34
N LYS A 129 22.42 -13.69 5.15
CA LYS A 129 23.90 -13.81 5.26
C LYS A 129 24.34 -14.25 6.65
N PHE A 130 23.66 -13.79 7.69
CA PHE A 130 24.02 -14.06 9.09
C PHE A 130 23.12 -15.11 9.76
N GLY A 131 22.18 -15.73 9.03
CA GLY A 131 21.30 -16.78 9.56
C GLY A 131 20.41 -16.32 10.72
N LEU A 132 20.02 -15.04 10.74
CA LEU A 132 19.30 -14.43 11.85
C LEU A 132 17.78 -14.57 11.72
N THR A 133 17.06 -14.44 12.84
CA THR A 133 15.62 -14.19 12.81
C THR A 133 15.32 -12.76 12.37
N THR A 134 14.07 -12.49 12.01
CA THR A 134 13.63 -11.13 11.68
C THR A 134 13.75 -10.19 12.87
N GLU A 135 13.43 -10.65 14.09
CA GLU A 135 13.56 -9.86 15.32
C GLU A 135 15.02 -9.46 15.58
N GLU A 136 15.94 -10.41 15.46
CA GLU A 136 17.36 -10.17 15.72
C GLU A 136 17.97 -9.26 14.64
N THR A 137 17.57 -9.43 13.38
CA THR A 137 17.97 -8.53 12.30
C THR A 137 17.48 -7.11 12.54
N ALA A 138 16.21 -6.96 12.94
CA ALA A 138 15.62 -5.65 13.23
C ALA A 138 16.35 -4.95 14.39
N ARG A 139 16.67 -5.69 15.47
CA ARG A 139 17.46 -5.15 16.58
C ARG A 139 18.86 -4.70 16.15
N ARG A 140 19.56 -5.46 15.30
CA ARG A 140 20.92 -5.12 14.83
C ARG A 140 20.95 -3.94 13.87
N LEU A 141 19.89 -3.74 13.10
CA LEU A 141 19.73 -2.63 12.16
C LEU A 141 18.96 -1.44 12.77
N ASP A 142 18.85 -1.40 14.10
CA ASP A 142 18.12 -0.37 14.86
C ASP A 142 16.75 -0.02 14.26
N THR A 143 15.99 -1.07 13.95
CA THR A 143 14.71 -0.98 13.26
C THR A 143 13.61 -1.60 14.14
N PRO A 144 12.41 -0.98 14.23
CA PRO A 144 11.30 -1.60 14.96
C PRO A 144 10.96 -2.99 14.41
N VAL A 145 10.80 -3.98 15.29
CA VAL A 145 10.56 -5.39 14.90
C VAL A 145 9.40 -5.55 13.91
N LYS A 146 8.26 -4.90 14.18
CA LYS A 146 7.10 -4.92 13.27
C LYS A 146 7.43 -4.36 11.89
N PHE A 147 8.25 -3.31 11.84
CA PHE A 147 8.69 -2.72 10.57
C PHE A 147 9.67 -3.64 9.83
N GLY A 148 10.60 -4.28 10.54
CA GLY A 148 11.48 -5.31 9.96
C GLY A 148 10.69 -6.49 9.37
N GLN A 149 9.63 -6.94 10.03
CA GLN A 149 8.71 -7.96 9.49
C GLN A 149 8.00 -7.49 8.22
N ARG A 150 7.56 -6.22 8.18
CA ARG A 150 6.98 -5.61 6.96
C ARG A 150 8.00 -5.54 5.83
N LEU A 151 9.22 -5.08 6.09
CA LEU A 151 10.31 -5.04 5.10
C LEU A 151 10.59 -6.43 4.53
N PHE A 152 10.69 -7.45 5.38
CA PHE A 152 10.93 -8.82 4.92
C PHE A 152 9.76 -9.35 4.07
N THR A 153 8.52 -9.07 4.47
CA THR A 153 7.31 -9.43 3.70
C THR A 153 7.26 -8.70 2.36
N PHE A 154 7.63 -7.42 2.35
CA PHE A 154 7.67 -6.59 1.15
C PHE A 154 8.73 -7.07 0.18
N HIS A 155 9.92 -7.42 0.67
CA HIS A 155 10.97 -8.04 -0.14
C HIS A 155 10.46 -9.32 -0.83
N GLY A 156 9.74 -10.18 -0.10
CA GLY A 156 9.13 -11.38 -0.67
C GLY A 156 8.09 -11.08 -1.76
N LEU A 157 7.27 -10.04 -1.57
CA LEU A 157 6.32 -9.59 -2.59
C LEU A 157 7.02 -9.09 -3.84
N LEU A 158 8.03 -8.23 -3.70
CA LEU A 158 8.78 -7.67 -4.83
C LEU A 158 9.67 -8.71 -5.54
N THR A 159 10.11 -9.75 -4.84
CA THR A 159 10.84 -10.86 -5.49
C THR A 159 9.91 -11.63 -6.42
N LYS A 160 8.61 -11.70 -6.09
CA LYS A 160 7.60 -12.40 -6.88
C LYS A 160 7.05 -11.52 -8.01
N PHE A 161 6.82 -10.24 -7.71
CA PHE A 161 6.18 -9.26 -8.58
C PHE A 161 7.03 -7.98 -8.61
N PRO A 162 8.19 -7.99 -9.29
CA PRO A 162 9.13 -6.87 -9.28
C PRO A 162 8.50 -5.55 -9.72
N ASN A 163 7.57 -5.56 -10.66
CA ASN A 163 7.11 -4.32 -11.30
C ASN A 163 6.00 -3.61 -10.55
N ILE A 164 5.46 -4.26 -9.51
CA ILE A 164 4.42 -3.64 -8.71
C ILE A 164 4.90 -2.34 -8.04
N LEU A 165 6.22 -2.16 -7.90
CA LEU A 165 6.81 -0.93 -7.37
C LEU A 165 6.52 0.30 -8.25
N PHE A 166 6.26 0.10 -9.54
CA PHE A 166 5.96 1.16 -10.50
C PHE A 166 4.48 1.52 -10.53
N SER A 167 3.65 0.89 -9.69
CA SER A 167 2.24 1.23 -9.60
C SER A 167 1.97 2.56 -8.87
N GLY A 168 3.00 3.26 -8.38
CA GLY A 168 2.90 4.45 -7.53
C GLY A 168 2.39 4.17 -6.12
N TYR A 169 2.08 2.92 -5.76
CA TYR A 169 1.58 2.61 -4.42
C TYR A 169 2.72 2.48 -3.41
N SER A 170 2.51 3.06 -2.23
CA SER A 170 3.42 2.91 -1.10
C SER A 170 3.54 1.46 -0.64
N MET A 171 4.65 1.15 0.05
CA MET A 171 4.87 -0.16 0.68
C MET A 171 3.67 -0.61 1.53
N GLU A 172 3.09 0.30 2.33
CA GLU A 172 2.00 -0.02 3.24
C GLU A 172 0.72 -0.39 2.48
N THR A 173 0.41 0.32 1.40
CA THR A 173 -0.73 0.01 0.53
C THR A 173 -0.53 -1.37 -0.13
N LEU A 174 0.64 -1.61 -0.71
CA LEU A 174 0.97 -2.88 -1.35
C LEU A 174 0.91 -4.07 -0.39
N LEU A 175 1.40 -3.90 0.85
CA LEU A 175 1.31 -4.92 1.89
C LEU A 175 -0.12 -5.14 2.38
N THR A 176 -0.93 -4.08 2.48
CA THR A 176 -2.35 -4.18 2.86
C THR A 176 -3.12 -5.06 1.89
N PHE A 177 -2.88 -4.91 0.59
CA PHE A 177 -3.55 -5.67 -0.47
C PHE A 177 -2.76 -6.89 -0.97
N LYS A 178 -1.69 -7.29 -0.29
CA LYS A 178 -0.79 -8.37 -0.71
C LYS A 178 -1.55 -9.64 -1.15
N LYS A 179 -2.49 -10.10 -0.31
CA LYS A 179 -3.26 -11.33 -0.58
C LYS A 179 -4.16 -11.18 -1.80
N THR A 180 -4.77 -10.01 -1.95
CA THR A 180 -5.65 -9.68 -3.08
C THR A 180 -4.85 -9.64 -4.38
N ILE A 181 -3.66 -9.03 -4.36
CA ILE A 181 -2.70 -9.01 -5.49
C ILE A 181 -2.31 -10.44 -5.87
N GLU A 182 -1.85 -11.25 -4.90
CA GLU A 182 -1.43 -12.63 -5.14
C GLU A 182 -2.55 -13.50 -5.69
N LYS A 183 -3.78 -13.33 -5.18
CA LYS A 183 -4.97 -14.04 -5.67
C LYS A 183 -5.29 -13.65 -7.10
N GLU A 184 -5.26 -12.35 -7.42
CA GLU A 184 -5.55 -11.89 -8.77
C GLU A 184 -4.48 -12.32 -9.77
N ALA A 185 -3.20 -12.21 -9.41
CA ALA A 185 -2.09 -12.70 -10.23
C ALA A 185 -2.13 -14.22 -10.44
N PHE A 186 -2.74 -14.98 -9.53
CA PHE A 186 -2.98 -16.40 -9.76
C PHE A 186 -4.10 -16.66 -10.78
N ASN A 187 -5.13 -15.80 -10.82
CA ASN A 187 -6.31 -15.99 -11.66
C ASN A 187 -6.21 -15.33 -13.05
N ASP A 188 -5.44 -14.26 -13.19
CA ASP A 188 -5.27 -13.49 -14.42
C ASP A 188 -3.80 -13.54 -14.86
N GLU A 189 -3.52 -14.37 -15.87
CA GLU A 189 -2.19 -14.56 -16.42
C GLU A 189 -1.63 -13.29 -17.07
N ASN A 190 -2.44 -12.50 -17.76
CA ASN A 190 -1.98 -11.25 -18.37
C ASN A 190 -1.53 -10.26 -17.30
N PHE A 191 -2.31 -10.15 -16.21
CA PHE A 191 -1.95 -9.33 -15.08
C PHE A 191 -0.67 -9.82 -14.40
N ARG A 192 -0.55 -11.13 -14.18
CA ARG A 192 0.67 -11.74 -13.61
C ARG A 192 1.90 -11.44 -14.46
N CYS A 193 1.83 -11.66 -15.76
CA CYS A 193 2.96 -11.42 -16.67
C CYS A 193 3.43 -9.97 -16.56
N LYS A 194 2.51 -8.99 -16.52
CA LYS A 194 2.88 -7.57 -16.33
C LYS A 194 3.57 -7.30 -15.00
N LEU A 195 3.20 -7.99 -13.94
CA LEU A 195 3.86 -7.86 -12.63
C LEU A 195 5.26 -8.50 -12.60
N GLU A 196 5.50 -9.50 -13.45
CA GLU A 196 6.72 -10.32 -13.51
C GLU A 196 7.74 -9.86 -14.57
N THR A 197 7.33 -9.09 -15.59
CA THR A 197 8.20 -8.52 -16.64
C THR A 197 9.44 -7.82 -16.06
N GLU A 198 10.55 -7.70 -16.79
CA GLU A 198 11.62 -6.79 -16.36
C GLU A 198 11.46 -5.46 -17.08
N PHE A 199 11.38 -4.36 -16.34
CA PHE A 199 11.32 -3.02 -16.93
C PHE A 199 12.69 -2.33 -16.88
N THR A 200 13.02 -1.65 -17.97
CA THR A 200 14.18 -0.75 -18.02
C THR A 200 13.78 0.60 -17.41
N ILE A 201 14.52 1.04 -16.39
CA ILE A 201 14.34 2.37 -15.81
C ILE A 201 15.24 3.34 -16.58
N ILE A 202 14.64 4.32 -17.23
CA ILE A 202 15.32 5.44 -17.88
C ILE A 202 15.23 6.62 -16.92
N TRP A 203 16.40 7.11 -16.50
CA TRP A 203 16.50 8.33 -15.69
C TRP A 203 16.64 9.51 -16.64
N GLU A 204 15.63 10.38 -16.67
CA GLU A 204 15.74 11.68 -17.34
C GLU A 204 16.07 12.73 -16.27
N GLY A 205 17.33 13.18 -16.26
CA GLY A 205 17.86 14.26 -15.43
C GLY A 205 18.87 15.08 -16.23
N GLU A 206 19.19 16.30 -15.78
CA GLU A 206 20.20 17.21 -16.36
C GLU A 206 21.66 16.70 -16.16
N ASP A 207 21.87 15.38 -16.27
CA ASP A 207 23.15 14.72 -15.98
C ASP A 207 24.15 14.76 -17.16
N GLU A 208 24.01 15.71 -18.08
CA GLU A 208 25.16 16.06 -18.93
C GLU A 208 26.18 16.91 -18.16
N ASP A 209 25.78 17.63 -17.10
CA ASP A 209 26.70 18.50 -16.34
C ASP A 209 27.22 17.88 -15.01
N GLU A 210 26.47 17.02 -14.32
CA GLU A 210 26.92 16.42 -13.03
C GLU A 210 27.95 15.29 -13.20
N ARG A 211 27.97 14.58 -14.34
CA ARG A 211 29.05 13.61 -14.63
C ARG A 211 30.43 14.27 -14.66
N SER A 212 30.52 15.54 -15.07
CA SER A 212 31.79 16.28 -15.08
C SER A 212 32.33 16.55 -13.66
N LEU A 213 31.46 16.73 -12.67
CA LEU A 213 31.85 17.02 -11.28
C LEU A 213 32.29 15.77 -10.51
N LEU A 214 31.70 14.60 -10.81
CA LEU A 214 32.12 13.33 -10.22
C LEU A 214 33.44 12.82 -10.82
N GLU A 215 33.65 12.99 -12.13
CA GLU A 215 34.94 12.68 -12.76
C GLU A 215 36.06 13.60 -12.24
N GLU A 216 35.81 14.90 -12.04
CA GLU A 216 36.80 15.82 -11.46
C GLU A 216 37.15 15.53 -9.98
N THR A 217 36.25 14.92 -9.22
CA THR A 217 36.49 14.61 -7.80
C THR A 217 37.20 13.27 -7.60
N GLU A 218 37.01 12.31 -8.50
CA GLU A 218 37.81 11.07 -8.53
C GLU A 218 39.25 11.32 -9.02
N GLU A 219 39.45 12.15 -10.05
CA GLU A 219 40.79 12.51 -10.55
C GLU A 219 41.64 13.27 -9.50
N LYS A 220 40.99 14.09 -8.66
CA LYS A 220 41.64 14.80 -7.55
C LYS A 220 41.96 13.90 -6.35
N MET A 221 41.37 12.71 -6.23
CA MET A 221 41.74 11.75 -5.18
C MET A 221 42.84 10.78 -5.61
N GLU A 222 42.93 10.44 -6.90
CA GLU A 222 44.02 9.59 -7.41
C GLU A 222 45.37 10.31 -7.52
N THR A 223 45.38 11.64 -7.60
CA THR A 223 46.61 12.45 -7.66
C THR A 223 47.24 12.76 -6.29
N PHE A 224 46.61 12.33 -5.19
CA PHE A 224 47.09 12.53 -3.82
C PHE A 224 47.54 11.25 -3.09
N VAL A 225 47.81 10.16 -3.82
CA VAL A 225 48.43 8.93 -3.29
C VAL A 225 49.92 8.85 -3.65
#